data_AF-A0A915PEN7-F1
#
_entry.id   AF-A0A915PEN7-F1
#
_cell.length_a   1.000
_cell.length_b   1.000
_cell.length_c   1.000
_cell.angle_alpha   90.00
_cell.angle_beta   90.00
_cell.angle_gamma   90.00
#
_symmetry.space_group_name_H-M   'P 1'
#
loop_
_entity.id
_entity.type
_entity.pdbx_description
1 polymer ?
#
loop_
_entity_poly.entity_id
_entity_poly.type
_entity_poly.pdbx_seq_one_letter_code
_entity_poly.pdbx_strand_id
1 'polypeptide(L)'
;MSEQLTAVESNRDELERTVIRQRELIARLEADLLSLNAILPKSANGLDANEADFSGKLSTMKMLAKELAVPLKEKINTENDNNDVLSIVSAQRDRLHHRVDELERDLIAQKQTSKYIENERDKVREDNIKLYGKIKFLQSYQSNVGQTSVKIENDETEIRYQNEYEQHLDPFRRFSLQEKQRKYGQLRTYDKAALGLVLYRFAYTESCQRDFQADCIAKITSNDKSPRLAA
;
A
#
# COMPACT_ATOMS: atom_id res chain seq x y z
N MET A 1 -66.97 2.08 29.78
CA MET A 1 -66.58 1.42 28.51
C MET A 1 -66.38 2.43 27.39
N SER A 2 -67.29 3.38 27.15
CA SER A 2 -67.13 4.42 26.12
C SER A 2 -65.92 5.35 26.33
N GLU A 3 -65.61 5.73 27.58
CA GLU A 3 -64.52 6.68 27.90
C GLU A 3 -63.11 6.08 27.73
N GLN A 4 -62.97 4.78 27.95
CA GLN A 4 -61.72 4.05 27.67
C GLN A 4 -61.50 3.86 26.17
N LEU A 5 -62.58 3.68 25.40
CA LEU A 5 -62.52 3.60 23.95
C LEU A 5 -62.01 4.92 23.36
N THR A 6 -62.55 6.06 23.82
CA THR A 6 -62.12 7.39 23.37
C THR A 6 -60.68 7.73 23.77
N ALA A 7 -60.21 7.26 24.93
CA ALA A 7 -58.82 7.46 25.36
C ALA A 7 -57.84 6.62 24.51
N VAL A 8 -58.21 5.38 24.16
CA VAL A 8 -57.42 4.52 23.27
C VAL A 8 -57.38 5.09 21.85
N GLU A 9 -58.49 5.63 21.36
CA GLU A 9 -58.55 6.31 20.06
C GLU A 9 -57.65 7.55 20.03
N SER A 10 -57.67 8.39 21.06
CA SER A 10 -56.78 9.56 21.17
C SER A 10 -55.30 9.16 21.19
N ASN A 11 -54.93 8.12 21.93
CA ASN A 11 -53.55 7.63 21.97
C ASN A 11 -53.10 7.04 20.63
N ARG A 12 -54.00 6.34 19.93
CA ARG A 12 -53.75 5.82 18.58
C ARG A 12 -53.47 6.96 17.60
N ASP A 13 -54.27 8.02 17.66
CA ASP A 13 -54.12 9.18 16.79
C ASP A 13 -52.84 9.97 17.13
N GLU A 14 -52.44 10.05 18.41
CA GLU A 14 -51.16 10.64 18.81
C GLU A 14 -49.98 9.81 18.30
N LEU A 15 -50.04 8.48 18.43
CA LEU A 15 -49.01 7.59 17.93
C LEU A 15 -48.88 7.69 16.40
N GLU A 16 -50.00 7.75 15.68
CA GLU A 16 -50.02 7.95 14.23
C GLU A 16 -49.36 9.28 13.84
N ARG A 17 -49.63 10.37 14.57
CA ARG A 17 -48.96 11.67 14.38
C ARG A 17 -47.45 11.59 14.63
N THR A 18 -46.99 10.84 15.63
CA THR A 18 -45.55 10.65 15.87
C THR A 18 -44.88 9.86 14.75
N VAL A 19 -45.54 8.81 14.25
CA VAL A 19 -45.04 8.00 13.14
C VAL A 19 -44.96 8.83 11.85
N ILE A 20 -45.96 9.66 11.57
CA ILE A 20 -45.94 10.58 10.42
C ILE A 20 -44.78 11.57 10.56
N ARG A 21 -44.63 12.20 11.73
CA ARG A 21 -43.52 13.15 11.99
C ARG A 21 -42.15 12.48 11.85
N GLN A 22 -42.00 11.25 12.34
CA GLN A 22 -40.75 10.48 12.18
C GLN A 22 -40.47 10.14 10.72
N ARG A 23 -41.48 9.72 9.94
CA ARG A 23 -41.33 9.44 8.50
C ARG A 23 -40.96 10.68 7.71
N GLU A 24 -41.56 11.82 8.01
CA GLU A 24 -41.20 13.11 7.39
C GLU A 24 -39.76 13.50 7.72
N LEU A 25 -39.33 13.31 8.98
CA LEU A 25 -37.96 13.59 9.39
C LEU A 25 -36.97 12.67 8.68
N ILE A 26 -37.27 11.37 8.59
CA ILE A 26 -36.44 10.40 7.85
C ILE A 26 -36.36 10.78 6.38
N ALA A 27 -37.48 11.11 5.73
CA ALA A 27 -37.48 11.52 4.33
C ALA A 27 -36.65 12.79 4.09
N ARG A 28 -36.68 13.75 5.02
CA ARG A 28 -35.82 14.94 4.97
C ARG A 28 -34.34 14.59 5.14
N LEU A 29 -34.02 13.74 6.10
CA LEU A 29 -32.64 13.26 6.31
C LEU A 29 -32.13 12.47 5.10
N GLU A 30 -32.95 11.64 4.48
CA GLU A 30 -32.61 10.93 3.25
C GLU A 30 -32.38 11.89 2.08
N ALA A 31 -33.22 12.92 1.91
CA ALA A 31 -33.03 13.96 0.91
C ALA A 31 -31.74 14.76 1.15
N ASP A 32 -31.47 15.15 2.39
CA ASP A 32 -30.26 15.88 2.77
C ASP A 32 -29.00 15.02 2.58
N LEU A 33 -29.04 13.73 2.96
CA LEU A 33 -27.94 12.79 2.71
C LEU A 33 -27.72 12.54 1.22
N LEU A 34 -28.78 12.45 0.42
CA LEU A 34 -28.66 12.36 -1.04
C LEU A 34 -28.06 13.63 -1.63
N SER A 35 -28.40 14.81 -1.11
CA SER A 35 -27.80 16.09 -1.53
C SER A 35 -26.31 16.15 -1.17
N LEU A 36 -25.93 15.68 0.02
CA LEU A 36 -24.53 15.60 0.43
C LEU A 36 -23.77 14.58 -0.41
N ASN A 37 -24.37 13.45 -0.74
CA ASN A 37 -23.80 12.43 -1.62
C ASN A 37 -23.73 12.88 -3.09
N ALA A 38 -24.53 13.86 -3.51
CA ALA A 38 -24.42 14.50 -4.83
C ALA A 38 -23.29 15.56 -4.86
N ILE A 39 -23.02 16.21 -3.72
CA ILE A 39 -21.92 17.18 -3.56
C ILE A 39 -20.57 16.48 -3.31
N LEU A 40 -20.60 15.24 -2.80
CA LEU A 40 -19.44 14.35 -2.71
C LEU A 40 -19.28 13.61 -4.04
N PRO A 41 -18.21 13.79 -4.83
CA PRO A 41 -17.98 12.92 -5.96
C PRO A 41 -17.73 11.51 -5.41
N LYS A 42 -18.66 10.61 -5.73
CA LYS A 42 -18.51 9.17 -5.56
C LYS A 42 -17.22 8.78 -6.31
N SER A 43 -16.13 8.57 -5.58
CA SER A 43 -14.97 7.84 -6.09
C SER A 43 -15.44 6.42 -6.33
N ALA A 44 -16.07 6.22 -7.47
CA ALA A 44 -16.52 4.94 -7.95
C ALA A 44 -15.27 4.09 -8.22
N ASN A 45 -15.12 3.01 -7.46
CA ASN A 45 -14.38 1.86 -7.92
C ASN A 45 -15.03 1.39 -9.22
N GLY A 46 -14.37 1.66 -10.34
CA GLY A 46 -14.71 1.19 -11.67
C GLY A 46 -13.45 1.35 -12.51
N LEU A 47 -12.93 0.21 -12.97
CA LEU A 47 -11.68 0.09 -13.70
C LEU A 47 -11.65 1.03 -14.93
N ASP A 48 -10.67 1.93 -15.00
CA ASP A 48 -9.94 2.18 -16.24
C ASP A 48 -8.56 2.72 -15.90
N ALA A 49 -7.55 2.07 -16.44
CA ALA A 49 -6.17 2.43 -16.28
C ALA A 49 -5.84 3.47 -17.34
N ASN A 50 -5.60 4.73 -16.97
CA ASN A 50 -4.71 5.62 -17.72
C ASN A 50 -4.23 6.76 -16.81
N GLU A 51 -2.92 6.98 -16.85
CA GLU A 51 -2.19 7.97 -16.08
C GLU A 51 -2.62 9.42 -16.37
N ALA A 52 -2.68 10.26 -15.32
CA ALA A 52 -1.84 11.46 -15.18
C ALA A 52 -2.37 12.38 -14.06
N ASP A 53 -1.42 13.09 -13.44
CA ASP A 53 -1.59 14.29 -12.61
C ASP A 53 -2.01 14.16 -11.13
N PHE A 54 -1.00 13.83 -10.33
CA PHE A 54 -0.46 14.73 -9.29
C PHE A 54 -1.39 15.85 -8.78
N SER A 55 -2.33 15.53 -7.88
CA SER A 55 -3.04 16.55 -7.08
C SER A 55 -3.47 16.05 -5.69
N GLY A 56 -2.66 15.18 -5.07
CA GLY A 56 -2.96 14.63 -3.74
C GLY A 56 -2.93 15.64 -2.59
N LYS A 57 -2.21 16.77 -2.74
CA LYS A 57 -2.08 17.80 -1.69
C LYS A 57 -3.16 18.88 -1.72
N LEU A 58 -3.87 19.04 -2.84
CA LEU A 58 -4.98 20.00 -2.94
C LEU A 58 -6.27 19.45 -2.33
N SER A 59 -6.40 18.12 -2.24
CA SER A 59 -7.61 17.43 -1.79
C SER A 59 -7.85 17.53 -0.29
N THR A 60 -6.80 17.37 0.53
CA THR A 60 -6.93 17.42 2.00
C THR A 60 -7.21 18.83 2.51
N MET A 61 -6.58 19.85 1.92
CA MET A 61 -6.80 21.24 2.29
C MET A 61 -8.16 21.78 1.81
N LYS A 62 -8.65 21.32 0.65
CA LYS A 62 -10.02 21.61 0.19
C LYS A 62 -11.09 20.89 1.00
N MET A 63 -10.82 19.69 1.50
CA MET A 63 -11.74 18.99 2.41
C MET A 63 -11.85 19.68 3.76
N LEU A 64 -10.71 20.08 4.37
CA LEU A 64 -10.71 20.83 5.62
C LEU A 64 -11.37 22.21 5.49
N ALA A 65 -11.07 22.95 4.41
CA ALA A 65 -11.68 24.25 4.16
C ALA A 65 -13.19 24.18 3.93
N LYS A 66 -13.71 23.03 3.47
CA LYS A 66 -15.14 22.84 3.22
C LYS A 66 -15.90 22.36 4.46
N GLU A 67 -15.28 21.60 5.36
CA GLU A 67 -15.86 21.31 6.69
C GLU A 67 -15.91 22.56 7.58
N LEU A 68 -14.95 23.46 7.46
CA LEU A 68 -14.94 24.75 8.17
C LEU A 68 -15.92 25.79 7.58
N ALA A 69 -16.48 25.55 6.39
CA ALA A 69 -17.32 26.51 5.65
C ALA A 69 -18.81 26.10 5.61
N VAL A 70 -19.34 25.56 6.70
CA VAL A 70 -20.80 25.49 6.91
C VAL A 70 -21.33 26.92 7.14
N PRO A 71 -22.38 27.37 6.42
CA PRO A 71 -22.80 28.77 6.44
C PRO A 71 -23.49 29.12 7.76
N LEU A 72 -22.80 29.90 8.58
CA LEU A 72 -23.36 30.64 9.71
C LEU A 72 -24.31 31.73 9.19
N LYS A 73 -25.59 31.39 9.05
CA LYS A 73 -26.64 32.41 8.94
C LYS A 73 -27.97 31.87 9.47
N GLU A 74 -28.18 32.03 10.77
CA GLU A 74 -29.38 32.63 11.37
C GLU A 74 -29.31 32.59 12.91
N LYS A 75 -29.85 33.63 13.55
CA LYS A 75 -29.79 33.89 15.00
C LYS A 75 -30.53 32.80 15.79
N ILE A 76 -29.84 31.89 16.48
CA ILE A 76 -30.43 30.93 17.43
C ILE A 76 -29.48 30.71 18.62
N ASN A 77 -30.05 30.43 19.79
CA ASN A 77 -29.45 30.27 21.12
C ASN A 77 -28.07 29.56 21.13
N THR A 78 -27.02 30.34 21.41
CA THR A 78 -25.62 29.96 21.19
C THR A 78 -25.02 28.97 22.17
N GLU A 79 -25.70 28.55 23.25
CA GLU A 79 -25.07 27.66 24.24
C GLU A 79 -25.37 26.17 24.03
N ASN A 80 -26.53 25.81 23.48
CA ASN A 80 -26.87 24.40 23.24
C ASN A 80 -26.32 23.87 21.90
N ASP A 81 -26.33 24.69 20.84
CA ASP A 81 -25.82 24.29 19.52
C ASP A 81 -24.30 24.06 19.52
N ASN A 82 -23.55 24.79 20.35
CA ASN A 82 -22.12 24.60 20.52
C ASN A 82 -21.79 23.24 21.17
N ASN A 83 -22.64 22.78 22.10
CA ASN A 83 -22.50 21.46 22.70
C ASN A 83 -22.88 20.35 21.71
N ASP A 84 -23.88 20.57 20.86
CA ASP A 84 -24.28 19.62 19.83
C ASP A 84 -23.23 19.50 18.71
N VAL A 85 -22.67 20.62 18.23
CA VAL A 85 -21.57 20.61 17.26
C VAL A 85 -20.32 19.93 17.83
N LEU A 86 -19.96 20.23 19.09
CA LEU A 86 -18.83 19.58 19.75
C LEU A 86 -19.05 18.07 19.95
N SER A 87 -20.28 17.67 20.28
CA SER A 87 -20.69 16.26 20.39
C SER A 87 -20.59 15.53 19.05
N ILE A 88 -21.06 16.15 17.96
CA ILE A 88 -20.97 15.60 16.60
C ILE A 88 -19.51 15.46 16.16
N VAL A 89 -18.69 16.49 16.37
CA VAL A 89 -17.26 16.48 16.01
C VAL A 89 -16.52 15.45 16.87
N SER A 90 -16.85 15.29 18.14
CA SER A 90 -16.27 14.25 18.98
C SER A 90 -16.64 12.86 18.48
N ALA A 91 -17.92 12.61 18.15
CA ALA A 91 -18.36 11.33 17.62
C ALA A 91 -17.73 11.00 16.25
N GLN A 92 -17.52 12.00 15.40
CA GLN A 92 -16.78 11.84 14.14
C GLN A 92 -15.31 11.50 14.40
N ARG A 93 -14.66 12.22 15.32
CA ARG A 93 -13.28 11.94 15.74
C ARG A 93 -13.15 10.50 16.24
N ASP A 94 -14.08 10.05 17.10
CA ASP A 94 -14.05 8.71 17.68
C ASP A 94 -14.25 7.62 16.62
N ARG A 95 -15.14 7.85 15.65
CA ARG A 95 -15.30 6.95 14.48
C ARG A 95 -14.04 6.88 13.63
N LEU A 96 -13.39 8.01 13.38
CA LEU A 96 -12.15 8.06 12.62
C LEU A 96 -11.02 7.36 13.38
N HIS A 97 -10.90 7.56 14.68
CA HIS A 97 -9.94 6.81 15.51
C HIS A 97 -10.20 5.32 15.44
N HIS A 98 -11.44 4.86 15.58
CA HIS A 98 -11.77 3.44 15.44
C HIS A 98 -11.41 2.89 14.07
N ARG A 99 -11.66 3.65 12.99
CA ARG A 99 -11.28 3.24 11.63
C ARG A 99 -9.77 3.18 11.45
N VAL A 100 -9.03 4.14 12.01
CA VAL A 100 -7.56 4.14 12.00
C VAL A 100 -7.03 2.91 12.76
N ASP A 101 -7.54 2.64 13.96
CA ASP A 101 -7.14 1.48 14.75
C ASP A 101 -7.40 0.16 14.01
N GLU A 102 -8.56 0.05 13.34
CA GLU A 102 -8.89 -1.12 12.52
C GLU A 102 -7.90 -1.29 11.37
N LEU A 103 -7.64 -0.22 10.61
CA LEU A 103 -6.68 -0.22 9.52
C LEU A 103 -5.26 -0.53 9.99
N GLU A 104 -4.85 -0.05 11.16
CA GLU A 104 -3.56 -0.36 11.76
C GLU A 104 -3.45 -1.84 12.13
N ARG A 105 -4.49 -2.43 12.71
CA ARG A 105 -4.54 -3.87 13.00
C ARG A 105 -4.47 -4.70 11.73
N ASP A 106 -5.24 -4.34 10.70
CA ASP A 106 -5.23 -5.03 9.41
C ASP A 106 -3.87 -4.93 8.73
N LEU A 107 -3.24 -3.75 8.77
CA LEU A 107 -1.91 -3.52 8.22
C LEU A 107 -0.84 -4.35 8.96
N ILE A 108 -0.94 -4.46 10.29
CA ILE A 108 -0.04 -5.33 11.07
C ILE A 108 -0.26 -6.79 10.70
N ALA A 109 -1.51 -7.25 10.63
CA ALA A 109 -1.86 -8.62 10.25
C ALA A 109 -1.34 -8.96 8.85
N GLN A 110 -1.57 -8.07 7.86
CA GLN A 110 -1.06 -8.25 6.51
C GLN A 110 0.47 -8.32 6.49
N LYS A 111 1.16 -7.42 7.19
CA LYS A 111 2.63 -7.47 7.30
C LYS A 111 3.13 -8.79 7.91
N GLN A 112 2.43 -9.34 8.90
CA GLN A 112 2.76 -10.64 9.48
C GLN A 112 2.56 -11.78 8.46
N THR A 113 1.46 -11.76 7.71
CA THR A 113 1.22 -12.75 6.65
C THR A 113 2.27 -12.68 5.54
N SER A 114 2.67 -11.48 5.12
CA SER A 114 3.74 -11.30 4.13
C SER A 114 5.05 -11.89 4.62
N LYS A 115 5.44 -11.61 5.87
CA LYS A 115 6.65 -12.19 6.48
C LYS A 115 6.59 -13.71 6.56
N TYR A 116 5.43 -14.26 6.90
CA TYR A 116 5.25 -15.72 6.94
C TYR A 116 5.44 -16.32 5.54
N ILE A 117 4.81 -15.75 4.52
CA ILE A 117 4.96 -16.20 3.13
C ILE A 117 6.40 -16.06 2.64
N GLU A 118 7.09 -14.95 2.97
CA GLU A 118 8.51 -14.76 2.65
C GLU A 118 9.38 -15.87 3.27
N ASN A 119 9.18 -16.18 4.55
CA ASN A 119 9.91 -17.26 5.23
C ASN A 119 9.64 -18.63 4.60
N GLU A 120 8.38 -18.96 4.28
CA GLU A 120 8.04 -20.21 3.59
C GLU A 120 8.66 -20.26 2.19
N ARG A 121 8.69 -19.12 1.48
CA ARG A 121 9.36 -18.99 0.19
C ARG A 121 10.86 -19.24 0.28
N ASP A 122 11.50 -18.76 1.33
CA ASP A 122 12.93 -18.95 1.56
C ASP A 122 13.25 -20.41 1.94
N LYS A 123 12.41 -21.05 2.75
CA LYS A 123 12.53 -22.50 3.03
C LYS A 123 12.41 -23.35 1.78
N VAL A 124 11.38 -23.10 0.96
CA VAL A 124 11.17 -23.83 -0.31
C VAL A 124 12.34 -23.59 -1.26
N ARG A 125 12.86 -22.36 -1.31
CA ARG A 125 14.05 -22.04 -2.11
C ARG A 125 15.28 -22.83 -1.61
N GLU A 126 15.51 -22.89 -0.31
CA GLU A 126 16.62 -23.67 0.28
C GLU A 126 16.49 -25.16 -0.04
N ASP A 127 15.29 -25.72 0.08
CA ASP A 127 15.04 -27.13 -0.22
C ASP A 127 15.17 -27.44 -1.71
N ASN A 128 14.75 -26.52 -2.59
CA ASN A 128 14.97 -26.64 -4.03
C ASN A 128 16.48 -26.64 -4.38
N ILE A 129 17.29 -25.81 -3.73
CA ILE A 129 18.76 -25.81 -3.92
C ILE A 129 19.36 -27.15 -3.46
N LYS A 130 18.91 -27.69 -2.31
CA LYS A 130 19.35 -29.01 -1.82
C LYS A 130 18.96 -30.13 -2.78
N LEU A 131 17.73 -30.10 -3.29
CA LEU A 131 17.23 -31.07 -4.29
C LEU A 131 18.05 -30.99 -5.57
N TYR A 132 18.32 -29.78 -6.07
CA TYR A 132 19.19 -29.56 -7.22
C TYR A 132 20.58 -30.17 -6.99
N GLY A 133 21.20 -29.92 -5.83
CA GLY A 133 22.48 -30.53 -5.47
C GLY A 133 22.45 -32.06 -5.46
N LYS A 134 21.38 -32.67 -4.91
CA LYS A 134 21.16 -34.13 -4.94
C LYS A 134 21.01 -34.67 -6.37
N ILE A 135 20.25 -33.97 -7.21
CA ILE A 135 20.05 -34.34 -8.62
C ILE A 135 21.39 -34.27 -9.36
N LYS A 136 22.16 -33.17 -9.22
CA LYS A 136 23.49 -33.06 -9.85
C LYS A 136 24.45 -34.12 -9.37
N PHE A 137 24.42 -34.46 -8.08
CA PHE A 137 25.19 -35.58 -7.54
C PHE A 137 24.79 -36.89 -8.21
N LEU A 138 23.50 -37.24 -8.27
CA LEU A 138 23.07 -38.49 -8.91
C LEU A 138 23.37 -38.51 -10.42
N GLN A 139 23.20 -37.39 -11.11
CA GLN A 139 23.55 -37.23 -12.54
C GLN A 139 25.04 -37.44 -12.79
N SER A 140 25.92 -36.92 -11.92
CA SER A 140 27.37 -37.12 -12.08
C SER A 140 27.75 -38.59 -11.88
N TYR A 141 27.12 -39.30 -10.94
CA TYR A 141 27.34 -40.73 -10.76
C TYR A 141 26.81 -41.56 -11.93
N GLN A 142 25.61 -41.27 -12.46
CA GLN A 142 25.06 -41.98 -13.63
C GLN A 142 25.89 -41.74 -14.89
N SER A 143 26.41 -40.52 -15.08
CA SER A 143 27.30 -40.18 -16.19
C SER A 143 28.60 -41.00 -16.18
N ASN A 144 29.07 -41.42 -15.01
CA ASN A 144 30.27 -42.26 -14.86
C ASN A 144 30.00 -43.76 -15.08
N VAL A 145 28.74 -44.21 -15.00
CA VAL A 145 28.33 -45.63 -15.11
C VAL A 145 27.85 -45.98 -16.53
N GLY A 146 27.99 -45.06 -17.49
CA GLY A 146 27.68 -45.32 -18.90
C GLY A 146 26.19 -45.54 -19.21
N GLN A 147 25.30 -45.27 -18.26
CA GLN A 147 23.86 -45.25 -18.49
C GLN A 147 23.45 -43.95 -19.18
N THR A 148 22.62 -44.07 -20.20
CA THR A 148 22.04 -43.00 -21.02
C THR A 148 21.67 -41.77 -20.19
N SER A 149 22.45 -40.69 -20.33
CA SER A 149 22.10 -39.40 -19.75
C SER A 149 20.83 -38.90 -20.42
N VAL A 150 19.73 -38.83 -19.66
CA VAL A 150 18.55 -38.08 -20.08
C VAL A 150 18.98 -36.62 -20.12
N LYS A 151 19.17 -36.08 -21.34
CA LYS A 151 19.36 -34.65 -21.55
C LYS A 151 18.04 -33.97 -21.21
N ILE A 152 17.88 -33.64 -19.93
CA ILE A 152 16.88 -32.67 -19.50
C ILE A 152 17.37 -31.36 -20.13
N GLU A 153 16.55 -30.83 -21.03
CA GLU A 153 16.81 -29.55 -21.69
C GLU A 153 17.12 -28.51 -20.60
N ASN A 154 18.24 -27.78 -20.74
CA ASN A 154 18.68 -26.80 -19.74
C ASN A 154 17.61 -25.72 -19.58
N ASP A 155 16.69 -25.95 -18.64
CA ASP A 155 15.58 -25.06 -18.37
C ASP A 155 16.11 -23.79 -17.69
N GLU A 156 15.49 -22.64 -17.93
CA GLU A 156 15.87 -21.37 -17.31
C GLU A 156 15.90 -21.50 -15.77
N THR A 157 15.01 -22.34 -15.24
CA THR A 157 14.96 -22.70 -13.83
C THR A 157 16.21 -23.45 -13.37
N GLU A 158 16.78 -24.35 -14.18
CA GLU A 158 18.01 -25.07 -13.87
C GLU A 158 19.19 -24.10 -13.78
N ILE A 159 19.32 -23.17 -14.73
CA ILE A 159 20.39 -22.17 -14.72
C ILE A 159 20.29 -21.28 -13.46
N ARG A 160 19.08 -20.90 -13.05
CA ARG A 160 18.87 -20.12 -11.82
C ARG A 160 19.33 -20.90 -10.59
N TYR A 161 18.89 -22.14 -10.43
CA TYR A 161 19.25 -22.95 -9.26
C TYR A 161 20.70 -23.41 -9.29
N GLN A 162 21.31 -23.57 -10.47
CA GLN A 162 22.73 -23.81 -10.63
C GLN A 162 23.56 -22.66 -10.05
N ASN A 163 23.27 -21.43 -10.48
CA ASN A 163 23.98 -20.25 -9.99
C ASN A 163 23.82 -20.11 -8.47
N GLU A 164 22.61 -20.36 -7.94
CA GLU A 164 22.33 -20.28 -6.51
C GLU A 164 23.08 -21.36 -5.70
N TYR A 165 23.16 -22.59 -6.25
CA TYR A 165 23.91 -23.69 -5.68
C TYR A 165 25.42 -23.43 -5.67
N GLU A 166 26.01 -23.00 -6.78
CA GLU A 166 27.45 -22.69 -6.89
C GLU A 166 27.85 -21.58 -5.92
N GLN A 167 27.00 -20.56 -5.76
CA GLN A 167 27.20 -19.50 -4.78
C GLN A 167 27.21 -20.01 -3.33
N HIS A 168 26.39 -21.00 -3.01
CA HIS A 168 26.36 -21.61 -1.68
C HIS A 168 27.53 -22.59 -1.46
N LEU A 169 28.04 -23.19 -2.54
CA LEU A 169 29.13 -24.17 -2.48
C LEU A 169 30.50 -23.54 -2.23
N ASP A 170 30.71 -22.27 -2.61
CA ASP A 170 32.01 -21.59 -2.46
C ASP A 170 32.32 -21.22 -0.99
N PRO A 171 33.23 -21.96 -0.32
CA PRO A 171 33.59 -21.68 1.06
C PRO A 171 34.38 -20.36 1.19
N PHE A 172 35.09 -19.92 0.14
CA PHE A 172 35.87 -18.69 0.13
C PHE A 172 34.97 -17.46 -0.03
N ARG A 173 33.82 -17.58 -0.68
CA ARG A 173 32.84 -16.49 -0.75
C ARG A 173 32.22 -16.22 0.62
N ARG A 174 31.83 -17.28 1.34
CA ARG A 174 31.32 -17.15 2.72
C ARG A 174 32.40 -16.58 3.65
N PHE A 175 33.62 -17.12 3.55
CA PHE A 175 34.75 -16.65 4.34
C PHE A 175 35.12 -15.20 4.04
N SER A 176 35.20 -14.81 2.76
CA SER A 176 35.55 -13.43 2.38
C SER A 176 34.51 -12.42 2.80
N LEU A 177 33.22 -12.77 2.74
CA LEU A 177 32.14 -11.94 3.28
C LEU A 177 32.25 -11.79 4.80
N GLN A 178 32.50 -12.90 5.51
CA GLN A 178 32.65 -12.89 6.96
C GLN A 178 33.91 -12.13 7.42
N GLU A 179 35.05 -12.32 6.75
CA GLU A 179 36.28 -11.56 7.01
C GLU A 179 36.09 -10.07 6.70
N LYS A 180 35.37 -9.73 5.62
CA LYS A 180 35.01 -8.33 5.34
C LYS A 180 34.19 -7.76 6.50
N GLN A 181 33.12 -8.44 6.93
CA GLN A 181 32.33 -7.98 8.08
C GLN A 181 33.17 -7.85 9.35
N ARG A 182 34.08 -8.80 9.62
CA ARG A 182 34.96 -8.77 10.79
C ARG A 182 35.89 -7.56 10.75
N LYS A 183 36.55 -7.31 9.61
CA LYS A 183 37.40 -6.13 9.41
C LYS A 183 36.60 -4.84 9.56
N TYR A 184 35.44 -4.73 8.92
CA TYR A 184 34.54 -3.59 9.09
C TYR A 184 34.10 -3.41 10.55
N GLY A 185 33.84 -4.50 11.29
CA GLY A 185 33.53 -4.46 12.72
C GLY A 185 34.67 -3.88 13.56
N GLN A 186 35.91 -4.27 13.24
CA GLN A 186 37.16 -3.83 13.90
C GLN A 186 37.55 -2.38 13.57
N LEU A 187 37.00 -1.77 12.51
CA LEU A 187 37.25 -0.36 12.20
C LEU A 187 36.77 0.54 13.34
N ARG A 188 37.55 1.60 13.60
CA ARG A 188 37.13 2.66 14.53
C ARG A 188 35.92 3.40 13.97
N THR A 189 35.12 3.98 14.85
CA THR A 189 33.84 4.63 14.49
C THR A 189 34.01 5.75 13.46
N TYR A 190 35.12 6.50 13.52
CA TYR A 190 35.43 7.54 12.54
C TYR A 190 35.88 6.97 11.18
N ASP A 191 36.59 5.84 11.15
CA ASP A 191 36.97 5.17 9.90
C ASP A 191 35.73 4.62 9.17
N LYS A 192 34.75 4.13 9.94
CA LYS A 192 33.43 3.73 9.39
C LYS A 192 32.70 4.92 8.76
N ALA A 193 32.71 6.08 9.42
CA ALA A 193 32.10 7.30 8.91
C ALA A 193 32.81 7.81 7.64
N ALA A 194 34.14 7.80 7.63
CA ALA A 194 34.94 8.18 6.47
C ALA A 194 34.66 7.26 5.28
N LEU A 195 34.61 5.94 5.50
CA LEU A 195 34.28 4.98 4.45
C LEU A 195 32.85 5.19 3.93
N GLY A 196 31.88 5.42 4.82
CA GLY A 196 30.51 5.76 4.43
C GLY A 196 30.44 7.02 3.57
N LEU A 197 31.19 8.06 3.92
CA LEU A 197 31.24 9.32 3.17
C LEU A 197 31.89 9.15 1.79
N VAL A 198 32.97 8.37 1.69
CA VAL A 198 33.64 8.05 0.41
C VAL A 198 32.71 7.22 -0.49
N LEU A 199 32.07 6.19 0.06
CA LEU A 199 31.13 5.37 -0.69
C LEU A 199 29.90 6.17 -1.13
N TYR A 200 29.38 7.06 -0.28
CA TYR A 200 28.29 7.96 -0.63
C TYR A 200 28.70 8.92 -1.75
N ARG A 201 29.90 9.51 -1.67
CA ARG A 201 30.42 10.38 -2.73
C ARG A 201 30.56 9.63 -4.06
N PHE A 202 31.13 8.43 -4.04
CA PHE A 202 31.29 7.60 -5.23
C PHE A 202 29.92 7.20 -5.84
N ALA A 203 28.98 6.75 -5.01
CA ALA A 203 27.63 6.40 -5.45
C ALA A 203 26.87 7.61 -6.01
N TYR A 204 27.04 8.79 -5.39
CA TYR A 204 26.44 10.03 -5.87
C TYR A 204 27.00 10.43 -7.24
N THR A 205 28.33 10.39 -7.42
CA THR A 205 28.94 10.71 -8.71
C THR A 205 28.52 9.75 -9.82
N GLU A 206 28.46 8.44 -9.54
CA GLU A 206 27.97 7.47 -10.52
C GLU A 206 26.50 7.68 -10.85
N SER A 207 25.67 8.02 -9.86
CA SER A 207 24.25 8.25 -10.10
C SER A 207 24.01 9.49 -10.95
N CYS A 208 24.70 10.60 -10.66
CA CYS A 208 24.65 11.80 -11.51
C CYS A 208 25.08 11.52 -12.96
N GLN A 209 26.09 10.66 -13.15
CA GLN A 209 26.53 10.28 -14.50
C GLN A 209 25.49 9.43 -15.23
N ARG A 210 24.86 8.46 -14.55
CA ARG A 210 23.77 7.65 -15.11
C ARG A 210 22.54 8.50 -15.45
N ASP A 211 22.16 9.41 -14.57
CA ASP A 211 21.03 10.32 -14.78
C ASP A 211 21.28 11.24 -15.99
N PHE A 212 22.50 11.77 -16.13
CA PHE A 212 22.90 12.55 -17.30
C PHE A 212 22.86 11.73 -18.60
N GLN A 213 23.34 10.47 -18.56
CA GLN A 213 23.28 9.57 -19.70
C GLN A 213 21.84 9.21 -20.09
N ALA A 214 20.97 8.97 -19.11
CA ALA A 214 19.55 8.71 -19.33
C ALA A 214 18.84 9.92 -19.96
N ASP A 215 19.13 11.14 -19.48
CA ASP A 215 18.57 12.38 -20.05
C ASP A 215 19.06 12.62 -21.49
N CYS A 216 20.34 12.37 -21.77
CA CYS A 216 20.87 12.43 -23.14
C CYS A 216 20.17 11.44 -24.08
N ILE A 217 19.96 10.20 -23.64
CA ILE A 217 19.25 9.17 -24.43
C ILE A 217 17.77 9.56 -24.63
N ALA A 218 17.10 10.07 -23.59
CA ALA A 218 15.72 10.57 -23.70
C ALA A 218 15.60 11.72 -24.70
N LYS A 219 16.59 12.63 -24.74
CA LYS A 219 16.62 13.75 -25.68
C LYS A 219 16.88 13.34 -27.12
N ILE A 220 17.71 12.32 -27.37
CA ILE A 220 17.92 11.76 -28.70
C ILE A 220 16.67 11.02 -29.19
N THR A 221 16.06 10.19 -28.34
CA THR A 221 14.86 9.40 -28.69
C THR A 221 13.62 10.26 -28.88
N SER A 222 13.50 11.41 -28.20
CA SER A 222 12.43 12.38 -28.46
C SER A 222 12.65 13.16 -29.75
N ASN A 223 13.89 13.50 -30.10
CA ASN A 223 14.20 14.15 -31.37
C ASN A 223 13.89 13.23 -32.57
N ASP A 224 14.16 11.93 -32.45
CA ASP A 224 13.88 10.94 -33.50
C ASP A 224 12.37 10.64 -33.69
N LYS A 225 11.55 10.96 -32.68
CA LYS A 225 10.08 10.86 -32.72
C LYS A 225 9.39 12.09 -33.30
N SER A 226 10.14 13.14 -33.67
CA SER A 226 9.57 14.25 -34.44
C SER A 226 9.20 13.74 -35.84
N PRO A 227 7.92 13.81 -36.26
CA PRO A 227 7.54 13.29 -37.57
C PRO A 227 8.34 14.06 -38.62
N ARG A 228 9.11 13.33 -39.44
CA ARG A 228 9.54 13.84 -40.75
C ARG A 228 8.25 14.19 -41.48
N LEU A 229 7.87 15.47 -41.39
CA LEU A 229 6.83 16.07 -42.19
C LEU A 229 7.18 15.74 -43.64
N ALA A 230 6.22 15.08 -44.28
CA ALA A 230 6.21 14.84 -45.70
C ALA A 230 6.56 16.12 -46.46
N ALA A 231 7.60 16.02 -47.29
CA ALA A 231 7.83 16.84 -48.46
C ALA A 231 8.58 15.97 -49.47
#